data_AF-A0A3M7QRW7-F1
#
_entry.id   AF-A0A3M7QRW7-F1
#
_cell.length_a   1.000
_cell.length_b   1.000
_cell.length_c   1.000
_cell.angle_alpha   90.00
_cell.angle_beta   90.00
_cell.angle_gamma   90.00
#
_symmetry.space_group_name_H-M   'P 1'
#
loop_
_entity.id
_entity.type
_entity.pdbx_description
1 polymer ?
#
loop_
_entity_poly.entity_id
_entity_poly.type
_entity_poly.pdbx_seq_one_letter_code
_entity_poly.pdbx_strand_id
1 'polypeptide(L)'
;MALRENLRAGPNENQFKEWLMEVGDGRSRIYDGNNLVRLPSDVICVGNIVDEVFGVGELNMDANNRLNNAILCPTNADSMEINEVVLERLPSENREYLGILLKNWRFDDDTFNDDTLDDDTLDDDTLDDDTLDDGTLDDDTLMLVL
;
A
#
# COMPACT_ATOMS: atom_id res chain seq x y z
N MET A 1 -7.12 23.30 -21.18
CA MET A 1 -7.94 22.11 -21.50
C MET A 1 -8.72 21.75 -20.25
N ALA A 2 -10.04 21.59 -20.34
CA ALA A 2 -10.87 21.12 -19.23
C ALA A 2 -11.15 19.62 -19.40
N LEU A 3 -11.12 18.85 -18.32
CA LEU A 3 -11.53 17.45 -18.32
C LEU A 3 -13.04 17.42 -18.61
N ARG A 4 -13.46 16.72 -19.67
CA ARG A 4 -14.86 16.72 -20.13
C ARG A 4 -15.65 15.51 -19.67
N GLU A 5 -14.96 14.43 -19.29
CA GLU A 5 -15.59 13.18 -18.89
C GLU A 5 -14.76 12.50 -17.81
N ASN A 6 -15.46 11.89 -16.84
CA ASN A 6 -14.86 11.01 -15.86
C ASN A 6 -14.66 9.61 -16.46
N LEU A 7 -13.40 9.20 -16.62
CA LEU A 7 -13.00 7.89 -17.15
C LEU A 7 -12.77 6.82 -16.07
N ARG A 8 -12.87 7.18 -14.78
CA ARG A 8 -12.65 6.27 -13.64
C ARG A 8 -13.93 5.54 -13.24
N ALA A 9 -15.08 6.21 -13.35
CA ALA A 9 -16.37 5.59 -13.14
C ALA A 9 -16.72 4.66 -14.32
N GLY A 10 -17.49 3.62 -14.03
CA GLY A 10 -17.88 2.61 -14.99
C GLY A 10 -18.61 3.20 -16.20
N PRO A 11 -18.61 2.50 -17.36
CA PRO A 11 -19.20 3.01 -18.60
C PRO A 11 -20.70 3.33 -18.48
N ASN A 12 -21.41 2.70 -17.53
CA ASN A 12 -22.85 2.86 -17.34
C ASN A 12 -23.21 3.77 -16.13
N GLU A 13 -22.24 4.34 -15.43
CA GLU A 13 -22.46 5.11 -14.20
C GLU A 13 -22.64 6.62 -14.48
N ASN A 14 -23.46 6.96 -15.48
CA ASN A 14 -23.58 8.33 -15.98
C ASN A 14 -23.99 9.35 -14.91
N GLN A 15 -24.91 8.98 -14.02
CA GLN A 15 -25.35 9.85 -12.93
C GLN A 15 -24.23 10.11 -11.91
N PHE A 16 -23.45 9.08 -11.57
CA PHE A 16 -22.32 9.21 -10.66
C PHE A 16 -21.16 9.98 -11.29
N LYS A 17 -20.90 9.78 -12.59
CA LYS A 17 -19.95 10.59 -13.38
C LYS A 17 -20.30 12.07 -13.32
N GLU A 18 -21.54 12.41 -13.61
CA GLU A 18 -22.01 13.80 -13.59
C GLU A 18 -21.88 14.42 -12.19
N TRP A 19 -22.27 13.68 -11.15
CA TRP A 19 -22.08 14.11 -9.77
C TRP A 19 -20.60 14.36 -9.43
N LEU A 20 -19.68 13.47 -9.79
CA LEU A 20 -18.24 13.68 -9.58
C LEU A 20 -17.71 14.93 -10.30
N MET A 21 -18.22 15.22 -11.51
CA MET A 21 -17.87 16.44 -12.23
C MET A 21 -18.37 17.69 -11.50
N GLU A 22 -19.60 17.69 -10.99
CA GLU A 22 -20.14 18.79 -10.21
C GLU A 22 -19.37 19.02 -8.91
N VAL A 23 -18.94 17.95 -8.24
CA VAL A 23 -18.09 18.03 -7.04
C VAL A 23 -16.73 18.64 -7.39
N GLY A 24 -16.08 18.15 -8.45
CA GLY A 24 -14.78 18.64 -8.90
C GLY A 24 -14.80 20.12 -9.34
N ASP A 25 -15.88 20.55 -9.96
CA ASP A 25 -16.11 21.96 -10.36
C ASP A 25 -16.56 22.85 -9.20
N GLY A 26 -16.83 22.26 -8.02
CA GLY A 26 -17.33 22.99 -6.85
C GLY A 26 -18.79 23.44 -6.95
N ARG A 27 -19.57 22.90 -7.90
CA ARG A 27 -21.00 23.20 -8.12
C ARG A 27 -21.93 22.38 -7.23
N SER A 28 -21.46 21.24 -6.70
CA SER A 28 -22.24 20.35 -5.81
C SER A 28 -22.33 20.83 -4.35
N ARG A 29 -21.96 22.09 -4.07
CA ARG A 29 -21.97 22.64 -2.71
C ARG A 29 -23.41 22.87 -2.24
N ILE A 30 -23.70 22.41 -1.04
CA ILE A 30 -24.84 22.89 -0.27
C ILE A 30 -24.47 24.30 0.21
N TYR A 31 -25.23 25.32 -0.18
CA TYR A 31 -25.06 26.69 0.31
C TYR A 31 -25.65 26.80 1.72
N ASP A 32 -25.06 26.11 2.68
CA ASP A 32 -25.40 26.17 4.11
C ASP A 32 -24.34 26.89 4.96
N GLY A 33 -23.30 27.43 4.31
CA GLY A 33 -22.18 28.12 4.98
C GLY A 33 -21.03 27.20 5.40
N ASN A 34 -21.17 25.87 5.27
CA ASN A 34 -20.20 24.88 5.74
C ASN A 34 -19.41 24.20 4.62
N ASN A 35 -19.53 24.65 3.36
CA ASN A 35 -18.88 24.05 2.18
C ASN A 35 -19.13 22.53 2.06
N LEU A 36 -20.30 22.06 2.48
CA LEU A 36 -20.65 20.64 2.43
C LEU A 36 -21.07 20.24 1.02
N VAL A 37 -20.85 18.96 0.69
CA VAL A 37 -21.29 18.33 -0.56
C VAL A 37 -22.41 17.35 -0.22
N ARG A 38 -23.48 17.33 -1.03
CA ARG A 38 -24.54 16.34 -0.87
C ARG A 38 -24.10 15.01 -1.50
N LEU A 39 -23.94 13.98 -0.66
CA LEU A 39 -23.67 12.62 -1.13
C LEU A 39 -24.96 12.01 -1.75
N PRO A 40 -24.84 11.25 -2.86
CA PRO A 40 -25.91 10.39 -3.35
C PRO A 40 -26.33 9.38 -2.27
N SER A 41 -27.61 9.01 -2.21
CA SER A 41 -28.09 8.00 -1.25
C SER A 41 -27.40 6.65 -1.41
N ASP A 42 -27.06 6.31 -2.65
CA ASP A 42 -26.61 4.98 -3.04
C ASP A 42 -25.13 4.73 -2.69
N VAL A 43 -24.42 5.77 -2.21
CA VAL A 43 -23.02 5.67 -1.76
C VAL A 43 -22.89 5.75 -0.24
N ILE A 44 -24.01 5.84 0.49
CA ILE A 44 -24.02 5.95 1.95
C ILE A 44 -24.22 4.57 2.56
N CYS A 45 -23.21 4.08 3.25
CA CYS A 45 -23.33 2.91 4.13
C CYS A 45 -24.11 3.29 5.39
N VAL A 46 -25.16 2.53 5.70
CA VAL A 46 -25.98 2.72 6.93
C VAL A 46 -25.57 1.75 8.04
N GLY A 47 -24.94 0.63 7.67
CA GLY A 47 -24.58 -0.46 8.56
C GLY A 47 -23.09 -0.51 8.89
N ASN A 48 -22.60 -1.73 9.10
CA ASN A 48 -21.18 -1.98 9.26
C ASN A 48 -20.49 -1.94 7.89
N ILE A 49 -19.55 -1.02 7.72
CA ILE A 49 -18.84 -0.82 6.45
C ILE A 49 -17.98 -2.03 6.05
N VAL A 50 -17.41 -2.76 7.02
CA VAL A 50 -16.61 -3.96 6.76
C VAL A 50 -17.50 -5.06 6.19
N ASP A 51 -18.70 -5.25 6.75
CA ASP A 51 -19.68 -6.21 6.25
C ASP A 51 -20.18 -5.86 4.85
N GLU A 52 -20.40 -4.57 4.57
CA GLU A 52 -20.87 -4.11 3.26
C GLU A 52 -19.81 -4.32 2.17
N VAL A 53 -18.56 -3.99 2.47
CA VAL A 53 -17.44 -4.06 1.52
C VAL A 53 -16.95 -5.50 1.32
N PHE A 54 -16.68 -6.22 2.41
CA PHE A 54 -16.01 -7.53 2.36
C PHE A 54 -16.96 -8.71 2.61
N GLY A 55 -18.16 -8.48 3.12
CA GLY A 55 -19.13 -9.53 3.48
C GLY A 55 -19.13 -9.83 4.99
N VAL A 56 -20.17 -10.54 5.42
CA VAL A 56 -20.35 -10.90 6.83
C VAL A 56 -19.56 -12.17 7.17
N GLY A 57 -18.87 -12.15 8.31
CA GLY A 57 -18.15 -13.31 8.84
C GLY A 57 -16.74 -13.44 8.30
N GLU A 58 -16.28 -14.68 8.18
CA GLU A 58 -14.93 -15.04 7.73
C GLU A 58 -14.72 -14.68 6.26
N LEU A 59 -13.58 -14.06 5.96
CA LEU A 59 -13.22 -13.61 4.62
C LEU A 59 -12.56 -14.74 3.83
N ASN A 60 -13.26 -15.26 2.83
CA ASN A 60 -12.69 -16.23 1.91
C ASN A 60 -11.87 -15.52 0.81
N MET A 61 -10.58 -15.86 0.71
CA MET A 61 -9.65 -15.24 -0.24
C MET A 61 -9.99 -15.50 -1.72
N ASP A 62 -10.82 -16.51 -2.02
CA ASP A 62 -11.17 -16.90 -3.39
C ASP A 62 -12.52 -16.32 -3.86
N ALA A 63 -13.28 -15.65 -2.98
CA ALA A 63 -14.67 -15.31 -3.24
C ALA A 63 -14.86 -13.88 -3.78
N ASN A 64 -15.30 -13.78 -5.04
CA ASN A 64 -16.02 -12.63 -5.61
C ASN A 64 -15.25 -11.30 -5.74
N ASN A 65 -13.91 -11.33 -5.88
CA ASN A 65 -13.12 -10.13 -6.15
C ASN A 65 -13.17 -9.06 -5.05
N ARG A 66 -13.69 -9.39 -3.85
CA ARG A 66 -13.90 -8.43 -2.75
C ARG A 66 -12.60 -8.00 -2.08
N LEU A 67 -11.53 -8.78 -2.25
CA LEU A 67 -10.18 -8.40 -1.83
C LEU A 67 -9.62 -7.19 -2.60
N ASN A 68 -10.18 -6.87 -3.78
CA ASN A 68 -9.80 -5.66 -4.52
C ASN A 68 -10.48 -4.39 -4.00
N ASN A 69 -11.33 -4.51 -2.98
CA ASN A 69 -11.94 -3.35 -2.35
C ASN A 69 -10.98 -2.74 -1.31
N ALA A 70 -11.06 -1.42 -1.16
CA ALA A 70 -10.34 -0.68 -0.14
C ALA A 70 -11.31 0.16 0.68
N ILE A 71 -11.09 0.22 2.00
CA ILE A 71 -11.75 1.19 2.88
C ILE A 71 -10.77 2.33 3.12
N LEU A 72 -11.22 3.55 2.86
CA LEU A 72 -10.44 4.76 3.09
C LEU A 72 -10.97 5.47 4.33
N CYS A 73 -10.09 5.78 5.27
CA CYS A 73 -10.45 6.53 6.48
C CYS A 73 -9.79 7.92 6.48
N PRO A 74 -10.38 8.92 7.17
CA PRO A 74 -9.79 10.26 7.28
C PRO A 74 -8.48 10.29 8.07
N THR A 75 -8.32 9.40 9.06
CA THR A 75 -7.13 9.33 9.91
C THR A 75 -6.50 7.94 9.89
N ASN A 76 -5.20 7.87 10.19
CA ASN A 76 -4.50 6.60 10.31
C ASN A 76 -4.97 5.77 11.51
N ALA A 77 -5.46 6.42 12.58
CA ALA A 77 -6.00 5.73 13.75
C ALA A 77 -7.26 4.94 13.37
N ASP A 78 -8.19 5.59 12.64
CA ASP A 78 -9.39 4.94 12.14
C ASP A 78 -9.04 3.82 11.14
N SER A 79 -8.08 4.06 10.24
CA SER A 79 -7.59 3.03 9.32
C SER A 79 -7.00 1.82 10.04
N MET A 80 -6.26 2.05 11.14
CA MET A 80 -5.68 0.97 11.93
C MET A 80 -6.77 0.10 12.57
N GLU A 81 -7.76 0.73 13.22
CA GLU A 81 -8.88 0.02 13.85
C GLU A 81 -9.66 -0.82 12.83
N ILE A 82 -9.94 -0.25 11.65
CA ILE A 82 -10.59 -0.99 10.56
C ILE A 82 -9.72 -2.15 10.05
N ASN A 83 -8.42 -1.94 9.89
CA ASN A 83 -7.51 -2.97 9.43
C ASN A 83 -7.44 -4.14 10.42
N GLU A 84 -7.40 -3.88 11.73
CA GLU A 84 -7.44 -4.91 12.76
C GLU A 84 -8.72 -5.76 12.66
N VAL A 85 -9.89 -5.12 12.54
CA VAL A 85 -11.18 -5.82 12.37
C VAL A 85 -11.22 -6.68 11.10
N VAL A 86 -10.59 -6.22 10.00
CA VAL A 86 -10.50 -6.99 8.75
C VAL A 86 -9.54 -8.17 8.89
N LEU A 87 -8.38 -7.97 9.52
CA LEU A 87 -7.37 -9.01 9.75
C LEU A 87 -7.92 -10.16 10.59
N GLU A 88 -8.68 -9.86 11.64
CA GLU A 88 -9.32 -10.87 12.51
C GLU A 88 -10.30 -11.79 11.77
N ARG A 89 -10.80 -11.38 10.60
CA ARG A 89 -11.74 -12.16 9.79
C ARG A 89 -11.05 -13.04 8.75
N LEU A 90 -9.74 -12.91 8.55
CA LEU A 90 -9.01 -13.76 7.61
C LEU A 90 -8.75 -15.14 8.25
N PRO A 91 -8.96 -16.24 7.52
CA PRO A 91 -8.82 -17.61 8.03
C PRO A 91 -7.36 -18.08 8.19
N SER A 92 -6.45 -17.17 8.52
CA SER A 92 -5.00 -17.42 8.56
C SER A 92 -4.39 -17.13 9.92
N GLU A 93 -3.19 -17.64 10.15
CA GLU A 93 -2.40 -17.29 11.34
C GLU A 93 -1.89 -15.85 11.25
N ASN A 94 -1.98 -15.13 12.38
CA ASN A 94 -1.36 -13.81 12.50
C ASN A 94 0.17 -13.92 12.43
N ARG A 95 0.78 -13.01 11.67
CA ARG A 95 2.22 -12.85 11.53
C ARG A 95 2.58 -11.40 11.84
N GLU A 96 3.55 -11.20 12.71
CA GLU A 96 4.09 -9.88 13.03
C GLU A 96 5.50 -9.74 12.46
N TYR A 97 5.77 -8.62 11.79
CA TYR A 97 7.07 -8.30 11.22
C TYR A 97 7.60 -7.03 11.87
N LEU A 98 8.80 -7.09 12.44
CA LEU A 98 9.43 -5.93 13.08
C LEU A 98 10.31 -5.18 12.06
N GLY A 99 10.06 -3.89 11.89
CA GLY A 99 10.93 -3.04 11.08
C GLY A 99 12.24 -2.72 11.81
N ILE A 100 13.38 -2.94 11.15
CA ILE A 100 14.69 -2.50 11.66
C ILE A 100 14.89 -1.04 11.28
N LEU A 101 15.04 -0.16 12.27
CA LEU A 101 15.49 1.21 12.06
C LEU A 101 17.02 1.27 12.22
N LEU A 102 17.75 1.45 11.11
CA LEU A 102 19.21 1.69 11.10
C LEU A 102 19.55 3.09 11.65
N LYS A 103 19.27 3.35 12.93
CA LYS A 103 19.68 4.59 13.60
C LYS A 103 20.70 4.40 14.72
N ASN A 104 21.15 3.17 14.98
CA ASN A 104 22.13 2.88 16.03
C ASN A 104 23.36 2.10 15.55
N TRP A 105 23.61 2.02 14.24
CA TRP A 105 24.92 1.57 13.75
C TRP A 105 25.82 2.80 13.67
N ARG A 106 26.42 3.18 14.80
CA ARG A 106 27.76 3.74 14.75
C ARG A 106 28.61 2.58 14.25
N PHE A 107 28.99 2.62 12.97
CA PHE A 107 30.17 1.88 12.57
C PHE A 107 31.30 2.45 13.42
N ASP A 108 31.84 1.64 14.32
CA ASP A 108 33.10 1.99 14.96
C ASP A 108 34.12 2.08 13.80
N ASP A 109 34.61 3.29 13.58
CA ASP A 109 35.43 3.77 12.45
C ASP A 109 36.83 3.11 12.38
N ASP A 110 37.02 1.98 13.07
CA ASP A 110 38.32 1.37 13.31
C ASP A 110 38.62 0.19 12.35
N THR A 111 37.70 -0.17 11.44
CA THR A 111 37.89 -1.32 10.52
C THR A 111 38.26 -0.96 9.08
N PHE A 112 38.32 0.31 8.70
CA PHE A 112 38.96 0.71 7.43
C PHE A 112 40.37 1.20 7.71
N ASN A 113 41.29 0.26 7.88
CA ASN A 113 42.70 0.60 7.83
C ASN A 113 43.02 1.01 6.38
N ASP A 114 43.28 2.30 6.19
CA ASP A 114 43.67 2.99 4.95
C ASP A 114 45.01 2.48 4.35
N ASP A 115 45.60 1.43 4.93
CA ASP A 115 46.88 0.86 4.53
C ASP A 115 46.74 -0.37 3.59
N THR A 116 45.52 -0.78 3.21
CA THR A 116 45.31 -2.00 2.40
C THR A 116 44.85 -1.77 0.96
N LEU A 117 44.82 -0.52 0.48
CA LEU A 117 44.56 -0.22 -0.93
C LEU A 117 45.82 0.38 -1.56
N ASP A 118 46.88 -0.42 -1.65
CA ASP A 118 47.97 -0.11 -2.60
C ASP A 118 47.39 -0.23 -4.02
N ASP A 119 47.52 0.87 -4.76
CA ASP A 119 47.07 1.13 -6.14
C ASP A 119 47.66 0.14 -7.17
N ASP A 120 48.55 -0.76 -6.74
CA ASP A 120 49.17 -1.81 -7.54
C ASP A 120 48.39 -3.16 -7.49
N THR A 121 47.25 -3.24 -6.78
CA THR A 121 46.51 -4.50 -6.60
C THR A 121 45.38 -4.75 -7.60
N LEU A 122 45.16 -3.83 -8.55
CA LEU A 122 44.23 -4.04 -9.67
C LEU A 122 44.99 -4.46 -10.94
N ASP A 123 45.71 -5.59 -10.87
CA ASP A 123 46.12 -6.28 -12.10
C ASP A 123 44.89 -6.97 -12.71
N ASP A 124 44.61 -6.60 -13.97
CA ASP A 124 43.52 -7.05 -14.87
C ASP A 124 43.47 -8.58 -15.09
N ASP A 125 44.40 -9.33 -14.49
CA ASP A 125 44.54 -10.78 -14.62
C ASP A 125 43.96 -11.57 -13.42
N THR A 126 43.31 -10.93 -12.45
CA THR A 126 42.79 -11.62 -11.23
C THR A 126 41.30 -11.98 -11.26
N LEU A 127 40.60 -11.71 -12.36
CA LEU A 127 39.26 -12.28 -12.58
C LEU A 127 39.38 -13.71 -13.15
N ASP A 128 39.92 -14.63 -12.36
CA ASP A 128 39.68 -16.05 -12.60
C ASP A 128 38.21 -16.34 -12.27
N ASP A 129 37.48 -16.86 -13.26
CA ASP A 129 36.04 -17.17 -13.30
C ASP A 129 35.58 -18.24 -12.26
N ASP A 130 36.44 -18.60 -11.32
CA ASP A 130 36.28 -19.75 -10.42
C ASP A 130 36.09 -19.36 -8.93
N THR A 131 35.78 -18.10 -8.61
CA THR A 131 35.55 -17.66 -7.21
C THR A 131 34.10 -17.30 -6.87
N LEU A 132 33.13 -17.79 -7.64
CA LEU A 132 31.76 -17.93 -7.13
C LEU A 132 31.67 -19.25 -6.35
N ASP A 133 32.13 -19.23 -5.10
CA ASP A 133 31.76 -20.25 -4.12
C ASP A 133 30.23 -20.19 -3.94
N ASP A 134 29.56 -21.28 -4.28
CA ASP A 134 28.10 -21.44 -4.33
C ASP A 134 27.46 -21.61 -2.94
N GLY A 135 28.20 -21.32 -1.87
CA GLY A 135 27.75 -21.42 -0.50
C GLY A 135 27.68 -20.07 0.20
N THR A 136 26.48 -19.47 0.26
CA THR A 136 25.92 -18.61 1.35
C THR A 136 24.97 -17.51 0.86
N LEU A 137 24.22 -17.74 -0.21
CA LEU A 137 22.91 -17.10 -0.33
C LEU A 137 21.89 -17.99 0.39
N ASP A 138 21.63 -17.72 1.66
CA ASP A 138 20.43 -18.25 2.31
C ASP A 138 19.22 -17.79 1.49
N ASP A 139 18.42 -18.77 1.04
CA ASP A 139 17.25 -18.65 0.17
C ASP A 139 16.13 -17.72 0.71
N ASP A 140 16.33 -17.07 1.85
CA ASP A 140 15.34 -16.23 2.51
C ASP A 140 15.35 -14.76 2.06
N THR A 141 16.26 -14.35 1.16
CA THR A 141 16.41 -12.92 0.78
C THR A 141 15.61 -12.48 -0.45
N LEU A 142 14.80 -13.34 -1.05
CA LEU A 142 13.94 -12.95 -2.18
C LEU A 142 12.51 -13.45 -2.03
N MET A 143 11.64 -12.61 -1.48
CA MET A 143 10.45 -12.09 -2.19
C MET A 143 9.50 -11.39 -1.22
N LEU A 144 9.35 -10.07 -1.37
CA LEU A 144 8.04 -9.47 -1.59
C LEU A 144 8.20 -8.04 -2.11
N VAL A 145 8.20 -7.94 -3.44
CA VAL A 145 7.66 -6.78 -4.14
C VAL A 145 6.18 -7.06 -4.32
N LEU A 146 5.34 -6.38 -3.54
CA LEU A 146 4.03 -5.87 -3.96
C LEU A 146 3.78 -4.55 -3.23
#